data_AF-A0A9W7EG96-F1
#
_entry.id   AF-A0A9W7EG96-F1
#
_cell.length_a   1.000
_cell.length_b   1.000
_cell.length_c   1.000
_cell.angle_alpha   90.00
_cell.angle_beta   90.00
_cell.angle_gamma   90.00
#
_symmetry.space_group_name_H-M   'P 1'
#
loop_
_entity.id
_entity.type
_entity.pdbx_description
1 polymer ?
#
loop_
_entity_poly.entity_id
_entity_poly.type
_entity_poly.pdbx_seq_one_letter_code
_entity_poly.pdbx_strand_id
1 'polypeptide(L)'
;FKDTQLGKSGNGIKETVGTDLQTLTENNVFRFPSTFTFIFRAFASIDGIGKGLDETYDIGQLAQPFIEKFTEVRKGYKSDFDKNLSIFSKATGLNPTDVETAVSSPRRIRYVEETLRQMEEGNLKIRVRSLENEKQLERMALTQSNMLNLLIASLALNVAATVGSPVVTAAAGLGAAKFALAAFTGNAKIKKFDKTQAKFTNTKFQGEE
;
A
#
# COMPACT_ATOMS: atom_id res chain seq x y z
N PHE A 1 -10.61 -27.64 4.00
CA PHE A 1 -11.41 -28.68 4.68
C PHE A 1 -10.60 -29.62 5.57
N LYS A 2 -9.34 -29.95 5.24
CA LYS A 2 -8.50 -30.84 6.07
C LYS A 2 -7.81 -30.15 7.25
N ASP A 3 -7.57 -28.83 7.16
CA ASP A 3 -6.88 -28.06 8.22
C ASP A 3 -7.79 -27.63 9.38
N THR A 4 -9.11 -27.57 9.16
CA THR A 4 -10.09 -27.19 10.18
C THR A 4 -10.34 -28.29 11.23
N GLN A 5 -9.98 -29.53 10.93
CA GLN A 5 -10.09 -30.66 11.87
C GLN A 5 -8.84 -30.85 12.75
N LEU A 6 -7.74 -30.11 12.47
CA LEU A 6 -6.46 -30.24 13.18
C LEU A 6 -6.24 -29.16 14.25
N GLY A 7 -7.24 -28.32 14.54
CA GLY A 7 -7.13 -27.29 15.58
C GLY A 7 -6.07 -26.22 15.32
N LYS A 8 -5.48 -26.17 14.12
CA LYS A 8 -4.64 -25.05 13.70
C LYS A 8 -5.54 -23.99 13.08
N SER A 9 -5.70 -22.87 13.78
CA SER A 9 -6.25 -21.65 13.21
C SER A 9 -5.49 -21.34 11.92
N GLY A 10 -6.21 -21.14 10.82
CA GLY A 10 -5.60 -20.67 9.58
C GLY A 10 -4.88 -19.36 9.87
N ASN A 11 -3.59 -19.31 9.59
CA ASN A 11 -2.75 -18.13 9.82
C ASN A 11 -3.36 -16.90 9.10
N GLY A 12 -4.00 -16.04 9.89
CA GLY A 12 -3.89 -14.58 9.87
C GLY A 12 -3.87 -13.83 8.54
N ILE A 13 -4.86 -13.99 7.67
CA ILE A 13 -5.03 -13.11 6.48
C ILE A 13 -5.23 -11.63 6.89
N LYS A 14 -5.74 -11.36 8.09
CA LYS A 14 -5.98 -10.00 8.59
C LYS A 14 -4.71 -9.27 9.01
N GLU A 15 -3.66 -9.99 9.40
CA GLU A 15 -2.44 -9.42 9.97
C GLU A 15 -1.40 -9.09 8.89
N THR A 16 -1.33 -9.90 7.83
CA THR A 16 -0.48 -9.66 6.66
C THR A 16 -0.93 -8.43 5.87
N VAL A 17 -2.24 -8.22 5.73
CA VAL A 17 -2.79 -7.00 5.11
C VAL A 17 -2.59 -5.79 6.03
N GLY A 18 -2.69 -5.97 7.35
CA GLY A 18 -2.47 -4.88 8.32
C GLY A 18 -1.06 -4.31 8.26
N THR A 19 -0.05 -5.19 8.20
CA THR A 19 1.36 -4.79 8.05
C THR A 19 1.63 -4.15 6.69
N ASP A 20 1.11 -4.72 5.59
CA ASP A 20 1.29 -4.15 4.25
C ASP A 20 0.59 -2.78 4.11
N LEU A 21 -0.65 -2.63 4.60
CA LEU A 21 -1.36 -1.35 4.67
C LEU A 21 -0.66 -0.33 5.55
N GLN A 22 -0.10 -0.76 6.67
CA GLN A 22 0.66 0.11 7.57
C GLN A 22 1.95 0.60 6.89
N THR A 23 2.67 -0.26 6.17
CA THR A 23 3.84 0.18 5.39
C THR A 23 3.49 1.14 4.25
N LEU A 24 2.33 0.98 3.60
CA LEU A 24 1.84 1.94 2.60
C LEU A 24 1.48 3.30 3.23
N THR A 25 0.93 3.29 4.44
CA THR A 25 0.55 4.51 5.18
C THR A 25 1.76 5.23 5.76
N GLU A 26 2.79 4.51 6.22
CA GLU A 26 4.02 5.11 6.76
C GLU A 26 4.88 5.75 5.67
N ASN A 27 4.90 5.19 4.46
CA ASN A 27 5.64 5.77 3.33
C ASN A 27 4.98 7.04 2.77
N ASN A 28 3.67 7.21 2.95
CA ASN A 28 2.95 8.42 2.60
C ASN A 28 2.36 9.03 3.88
N VAL A 29 3.15 9.82 4.61
CA VAL A 29 2.64 10.57 5.77
C VAL A 29 1.42 11.36 5.32
N PHE A 30 0.25 10.96 5.78
CA PHE A 30 -1.00 11.63 5.47
C PHE A 30 -0.95 13.02 6.12
N ARG A 31 -0.60 14.04 5.34
CA ARG A 31 -0.62 15.43 5.79
C ARG A 31 -2.02 15.96 5.60
N PHE A 32 -2.82 15.93 6.68
CA PHE A 32 -4.09 16.64 6.69
C PHE A 32 -3.80 18.13 6.47
N PRO A 33 -4.48 18.78 5.51
CA PRO A 33 -4.36 20.23 5.33
C PRO A 33 -4.69 20.96 6.64
N SER A 34 -3.91 21.99 6.96
CA SER A 34 -3.99 22.72 8.23
C SER A 34 -5.39 23.29 8.51
N THR A 35 -6.11 23.67 7.45
CA THR A 35 -7.49 24.15 7.53
C THR A 35 -8.44 23.10 8.11
N PHE A 36 -8.36 21.86 7.64
CA PHE A 36 -9.20 20.78 8.17
C PHE A 36 -8.87 20.49 9.64
N THR A 37 -7.58 20.42 9.99
CA THR A 37 -7.17 20.20 11.38
C THR A 37 -7.67 21.29 12.33
N PHE A 38 -7.61 22.56 11.90
CA PHE A 38 -8.15 23.68 12.67
C PHE A 38 -9.67 23.55 12.87
N ILE A 39 -10.42 23.24 11.81
CA ILE A 39 -11.87 23.05 11.87
C ILE A 39 -12.25 21.90 12.80
N PHE A 40 -11.59 20.74 12.69
CA PHE A 40 -11.85 19.59 13.57
C PHE A 40 -11.55 19.92 15.03
N ARG A 41 -10.44 20.61 15.31
CA ARG A 41 -10.11 21.04 16.68
C ARG A 41 -11.19 21.96 17.26
N ALA A 42 -11.70 22.90 16.46
CA ALA A 42 -12.78 23.79 16.89
C ALA A 42 -14.08 23.01 17.18
N PHE A 43 -14.50 22.12 16.29
CA PHE A 43 -15.69 21.28 16.50
C PHE A 43 -15.56 20.39 17.74
N ALA A 44 -14.42 19.70 17.90
CA ALA A 44 -14.19 18.85 19.07
C ALA A 44 -14.15 19.65 20.38
N SER A 45 -13.65 20.89 20.35
CA SER A 45 -13.67 21.76 21.53
C SER A 45 -15.09 22.18 21.90
N ILE A 46 -15.93 22.54 20.92
CA ILE A 46 -17.34 22.90 21.18
C ILE A 46 -18.13 21.67 21.64
N ASP A 47 -17.91 20.49 21.04
CA ASP A 47 -18.60 19.25 21.42
C ASP A 47 -18.22 18.83 22.83
N GLY A 48 -16.92 18.94 23.18
CA GLY A 48 -16.43 18.66 24.52
C GLY A 48 -16.97 19.61 25.58
N ILE A 49 -17.06 20.92 25.29
CA ILE A 49 -17.66 21.89 26.22
C ILE A 49 -19.16 21.64 26.35
N GLY A 50 -19.86 21.37 25.26
CA GLY A 50 -21.30 21.12 25.26
C GLY A 50 -21.67 19.85 26.04
N LYS A 51 -20.93 18.76 25.84
CA LYS A 51 -21.09 17.51 26.61
C LYS A 51 -20.70 17.67 28.08
N GLY A 52 -19.83 18.63 28.40
CA GLY A 52 -19.51 18.99 29.78
C GLY A 52 -20.64 19.73 30.50
N LEU A 53 -21.57 20.37 29.77
CA LEU A 53 -22.73 21.08 30.34
C LEU A 53 -23.99 20.21 30.35
N ASP A 54 -24.19 19.40 29.31
CA ASP A 54 -25.30 18.46 29.18
C ASP A 54 -24.79 17.19 28.48
N GLU A 55 -24.90 16.05 29.14
CA GLU A 55 -24.41 14.76 28.60
C GLU A 55 -25.13 14.35 27.30
N THR A 56 -26.34 14.87 27.07
CA THR A 56 -27.13 14.61 25.86
C THR A 56 -26.82 15.56 24.70
N TYR A 57 -25.92 16.52 24.89
CA TYR A 57 -25.52 17.48 23.86
C TYR A 57 -24.83 16.78 22.67
N ASP A 58 -25.41 16.95 21.48
CA ASP A 58 -24.88 16.44 20.22
C ASP A 58 -24.91 17.53 19.15
N ILE A 59 -23.72 17.99 18.73
CA ILE A 59 -23.58 18.96 17.64
C ILE A 59 -24.19 18.44 16.34
N GLY A 60 -24.20 17.12 16.10
CA GLY A 60 -24.79 16.52 14.92
C GLY A 60 -26.28 16.81 14.78
N GLN A 61 -27.03 16.69 15.88
CA GLN A 61 -28.47 17.00 15.91
C GLN A 61 -28.72 18.49 15.70
N LEU A 62 -27.90 19.36 16.28
CA LEU A 62 -27.98 20.80 16.09
C LEU A 62 -27.65 21.23 14.65
N ALA A 63 -26.76 20.49 13.97
CA ALA A 63 -26.36 20.75 12.59
C ALA A 63 -27.38 20.24 11.55
N GLN A 64 -28.26 19.31 11.93
CA GLN A 64 -29.21 18.67 11.03
C GLN A 64 -30.07 19.63 10.19
N PRO A 65 -30.72 20.68 10.74
CA PRO A 65 -31.50 21.62 9.93
C PRO A 65 -30.64 22.43 8.95
N PHE A 66 -29.35 22.64 9.26
CA PHE A 66 -28.44 23.32 8.34
C PHE A 66 -28.04 22.39 7.19
N ILE A 67 -27.73 21.13 7.50
CA ILE A 67 -27.42 20.09 6.50
C ILE A 67 -28.59 19.89 5.55
N GLU A 68 -29.81 19.86 6.06
CA GLU A 68 -31.04 19.74 5.26
C GLU A 68 -31.19 20.91 4.30
N LYS A 69 -31.06 22.15 4.78
CA LYS A 69 -31.10 23.37 3.93
C LYS A 69 -30.02 23.36 2.85
N PHE A 70 -28.78 22.98 3.19
CA PHE A 70 -27.71 22.86 2.19
C PHE A 70 -27.99 21.76 1.15
N THR A 71 -28.56 20.65 1.58
CA THR A 71 -28.91 19.52 0.71
C THR A 71 -30.05 19.91 -0.24
N GLU A 72 -31.02 20.68 0.24
CA GLU A 72 -32.13 21.20 -0.57
C GLU A 72 -31.65 22.16 -1.66
N VAL A 73 -30.81 23.12 -1.29
CA VAL A 73 -30.21 24.07 -2.25
C VAL A 73 -29.38 23.34 -3.31
N ARG A 74 -28.58 22.35 -2.90
CA ARG A 74 -27.75 21.56 -3.82
C ARG A 74 -28.57 20.71 -4.79
N LYS A 75 -29.71 20.18 -4.35
CA LYS A 75 -30.59 19.36 -5.19
C LYS A 75 -31.60 20.17 -6.00
N GLY A 76 -31.76 21.46 -5.69
CA GLY A 76 -32.60 22.37 -6.46
C GLY A 76 -34.08 21.98 -6.46
N TYR A 77 -34.60 21.49 -5.33
CA TYR A 77 -36.02 21.19 -5.22
C TYR A 77 -36.85 22.47 -5.41
N LYS A 78 -37.77 22.47 -6.38
CA LYS A 78 -38.58 23.65 -6.73
C LYS A 78 -39.83 23.81 -5.84
N SER A 79 -40.22 22.77 -5.12
CA SER A 79 -41.40 22.76 -4.23
C SER A 79 -41.31 21.65 -3.17
N ASP A 80 -41.99 21.83 -2.03
CA ASP A 80 -42.09 20.83 -0.93
C ASP A 80 -42.69 19.50 -1.40
N PHE A 81 -43.53 19.55 -2.44
CA PHE A 81 -44.09 18.36 -3.07
C PHE A 81 -43.05 17.52 -3.81
N ASP A 82 -42.10 18.16 -4.52
CA ASP A 82 -41.00 17.46 -5.20
C ASP A 82 -40.04 16.81 -4.19
N LYS A 83 -39.86 17.46 -3.03
CA LYS A 83 -39.08 16.91 -1.92
C LYS A 83 -39.75 15.64 -1.39
N ASN A 84 -41.04 15.69 -1.05
CA ASN A 84 -41.78 14.52 -0.56
C ASN A 84 -41.90 13.40 -1.61
N LEU A 85 -42.11 13.74 -2.88
CA LEU A 85 -42.17 12.76 -3.96
C LEU A 85 -40.82 12.07 -4.16
N SER A 86 -39.70 12.81 -4.06
CA SER A 86 -38.36 12.23 -4.15
C SER A 86 -37.98 11.37 -2.94
N ILE A 87 -38.49 11.69 -1.76
CA ILE A 87 -38.31 10.87 -0.54
C ILE A 87 -39.20 9.62 -0.62
N PHE A 88 -40.42 9.75 -1.13
CA PHE A 88 -41.34 8.64 -1.32
C PHE A 88 -40.88 7.69 -2.43
N SER A 89 -40.38 8.20 -3.56
CA SER A 89 -39.76 7.39 -4.61
C SER A 89 -38.50 6.67 -4.09
N LYS A 90 -37.78 7.29 -3.15
CA LYS A 90 -36.65 6.67 -2.46
C LYS A 90 -37.06 5.54 -1.54
N ALA A 91 -38.09 5.75 -0.73
CA ALA A 91 -38.61 4.76 0.20
C ALA A 91 -39.25 3.55 -0.51
N THR A 92 -39.85 3.78 -1.68
CA THR A 92 -40.52 2.74 -2.49
C THR A 92 -39.59 2.03 -3.47
N GLY A 93 -38.30 2.39 -3.52
CA GLY A 93 -37.31 1.76 -4.41
C GLY A 93 -37.48 2.12 -5.89
N LEU A 94 -38.35 3.07 -6.22
CA LEU A 94 -38.58 3.61 -7.56
C LEU A 94 -37.54 4.68 -7.94
N ASN A 95 -36.39 4.70 -7.27
CA ASN A 95 -35.33 5.62 -7.64
C ASN A 95 -34.79 5.26 -9.02
N PRO A 96 -34.56 6.25 -9.89
CA PRO A 96 -33.89 6.01 -11.17
C PRO A 96 -32.51 5.36 -10.99
N THR A 97 -31.84 5.63 -9.87
CA THR A 97 -30.55 5.02 -9.50
C THR A 97 -30.64 3.54 -9.13
N ASP A 98 -31.74 3.13 -8.48
CA ASP A 98 -31.93 1.73 -8.06
C ASP A 98 -32.38 0.89 -9.25
N VAL A 99 -33.18 1.47 -10.15
CA VAL A 99 -33.53 0.88 -11.45
C VAL A 99 -32.28 0.74 -12.33
N GLU A 100 -31.44 1.76 -12.42
CA GLU A 100 -30.16 1.69 -13.15
C GLU A 100 -29.24 0.63 -12.54
N THR A 101 -29.20 0.52 -11.21
CA THR A 101 -28.42 -0.51 -10.52
C THR A 101 -28.99 -1.90 -10.81
N ALA A 102 -30.30 -2.10 -10.76
CA ALA A 102 -30.94 -3.39 -11.07
C ALA A 102 -30.71 -3.82 -12.52
N VAL A 103 -30.73 -2.88 -13.47
CA VAL A 103 -30.48 -3.15 -14.90
C VAL A 103 -28.99 -3.36 -15.20
N SER A 104 -28.08 -2.65 -14.51
CA SER A 104 -26.64 -2.75 -14.74
C SER A 104 -25.96 -3.87 -13.95
N SER A 105 -26.55 -4.34 -12.85
CA SER A 105 -25.99 -5.41 -12.01
C SER A 105 -25.78 -6.73 -12.77
N PRO A 106 -26.72 -7.21 -13.61
CA PRO A 106 -26.48 -8.40 -14.44
C PRO A 106 -25.28 -8.24 -15.37
N ARG A 107 -25.05 -7.04 -15.93
CA ARG A 107 -23.89 -6.77 -16.79
C ARG A 107 -22.57 -6.83 -16.01
N ARG A 108 -22.56 -6.35 -14.76
CA ARG A 108 -21.40 -6.42 -13.87
C ARG A 108 -21.08 -7.86 -13.46
N ILE A 109 -22.09 -8.64 -13.11
CA ILE A 109 -21.95 -10.06 -12.77
C ILE A 109 -21.40 -10.83 -13.98
N ARG A 110 -21.96 -10.61 -15.17
CA ARG A 110 -21.47 -11.23 -16.41
C ARG A 110 -20.02 -10.86 -16.71
N TYR A 111 -19.61 -9.61 -16.48
CA TYR A 111 -18.21 -9.21 -16.65
C TYR A 111 -17.27 -9.93 -15.68
N VAL A 112 -17.68 -10.10 -14.41
CA VAL A 112 -16.89 -10.83 -13.40
C VAL A 112 -16.82 -12.32 -13.75
N GLU A 113 -17.93 -12.93 -14.14
CA GLU A 113 -17.98 -14.32 -14.61
C GLU A 113 -17.05 -14.53 -15.81
N GLU A 114 -17.14 -13.68 -16.82
CA GLU A 114 -16.29 -13.72 -18.01
C GLU A 114 -14.81 -13.57 -17.65
N THR A 115 -14.50 -12.65 -16.73
CA THR A 115 -13.12 -12.47 -16.24
C THR A 115 -12.64 -13.71 -15.49
N LEU A 116 -13.47 -14.30 -14.63
CA LEU A 116 -13.14 -15.50 -13.86
C LEU A 116 -12.95 -16.71 -14.78
N ARG A 117 -13.80 -16.83 -15.79
CA ARG A 117 -13.70 -17.86 -16.82
C ARG A 117 -12.42 -17.71 -17.65
N GLN A 118 -12.06 -16.49 -18.05
CA GLN A 118 -10.78 -16.23 -18.71
C GLN A 118 -9.57 -16.53 -17.81
N MET A 119 -9.71 -16.39 -16.48
CA MET A 119 -8.70 -16.83 -15.52
C MET A 119 -8.60 -18.37 -15.45
N GLU A 120 -9.74 -19.07 -15.43
CA GLU A 120 -9.79 -20.55 -15.40
C GLU A 120 -9.24 -21.16 -16.69
N GLU A 121 -9.59 -20.59 -17.85
CA GLU A 121 -9.10 -20.99 -19.17
C GLU A 121 -7.62 -20.58 -19.39
N GLY A 122 -7.02 -19.83 -18.47
CA GLY A 122 -5.63 -19.35 -18.57
C GLY A 122 -5.39 -18.30 -19.65
N ASN A 123 -6.46 -17.75 -20.25
CA ASN A 123 -6.40 -16.70 -21.27
C ASN A 123 -6.10 -15.32 -20.64
N LEU A 124 -6.41 -15.14 -19.35
CA LEU A 124 -6.12 -13.88 -18.65
C LEU A 124 -4.70 -13.84 -18.08
N LYS A 125 -3.82 -13.08 -18.72
CA LYS A 125 -2.49 -12.74 -18.17
C LYS A 125 -2.60 -11.57 -17.19
N ILE A 126 -2.71 -11.88 -15.90
CA ILE A 126 -2.68 -10.87 -14.85
C ILE A 126 -1.23 -10.42 -14.61
N ARG A 127 -0.95 -9.11 -14.75
CA ARG A 127 0.31 -8.51 -14.33
C ARG A 127 0.19 -8.11 -12.87
N VAL A 128 0.55 -8.99 -11.94
CA VAL A 128 0.71 -8.63 -10.54
C VAL A 128 2.09 -8.01 -10.30
N ARG A 129 2.13 -6.89 -9.58
CA ARG A 129 3.37 -6.29 -9.08
C ARG A 129 3.63 -6.89 -7.70
N SER A 130 4.63 -7.77 -7.58
CA SER A 130 5.05 -8.29 -6.28
C SER A 130 6.20 -7.46 -5.74
N LEU A 131 5.94 -6.69 -4.68
CA LEU A 131 6.95 -5.88 -4.01
C LEU A 131 8.07 -6.74 -3.41
N GLU A 132 7.74 -7.96 -2.98
CA GLU A 132 8.75 -8.93 -2.52
C GLU A 132 9.68 -9.34 -3.65
N ASN A 133 9.13 -9.66 -4.83
CA ASN A 133 9.94 -10.01 -6.00
C ASN A 133 10.80 -8.82 -6.44
N GLU A 134 10.25 -7.59 -6.42
CA GLU A 134 11.04 -6.40 -6.74
C GLU A 134 12.19 -6.17 -5.76
N LYS A 135 11.93 -6.34 -4.46
CA LYS A 135 12.97 -6.26 -3.40
C LYS A 135 14.04 -7.34 -3.57
N GLN A 136 13.65 -8.56 -3.90
CA GLN A 136 14.59 -9.66 -4.16
C GLN A 136 15.41 -9.41 -5.43
N LEU A 137 14.78 -8.89 -6.50
CA LEU A 137 15.46 -8.50 -7.74
C LEU A 137 16.45 -7.35 -7.51
N GLU A 138 16.08 -6.35 -6.71
CA GLU A 138 16.97 -5.24 -6.36
C GLU A 138 18.16 -5.73 -5.54
N ARG A 139 17.93 -6.62 -4.57
CA ARG A 139 19.01 -7.29 -3.83
C ARG A 139 19.93 -8.06 -4.76
N MET A 140 19.36 -8.82 -5.69
CA MET A 140 20.08 -9.63 -6.66
C MET A 140 20.92 -8.75 -7.61
N ALA A 141 20.40 -7.59 -8.03
CA ALA A 141 21.15 -6.64 -8.84
C ALA A 141 22.36 -6.08 -8.08
N LEU A 142 22.20 -5.76 -6.79
CA LEU A 142 23.29 -5.29 -5.92
C LEU A 142 24.36 -6.37 -5.70
N THR A 143 23.95 -7.61 -5.42
CA THR A 143 24.90 -8.72 -5.26
C THR A 143 25.61 -9.07 -6.57
N GLN A 144 24.91 -9.00 -7.71
CA GLN A 144 25.49 -9.22 -9.03
C GLN A 144 26.50 -8.13 -9.41
N SER A 145 26.19 -6.85 -9.15
CA SER A 145 27.12 -5.74 -9.35
C SER A 145 28.38 -5.92 -8.49
N ASN A 146 28.21 -6.33 -7.23
CA ASN A 146 29.32 -6.61 -6.33
C ASN A 146 30.19 -7.78 -6.82
N MET A 147 29.56 -8.85 -7.31
CA MET A 147 30.24 -10.00 -7.90
C MET A 147 31.03 -9.62 -9.15
N LEU A 148 30.49 -8.78 -10.04
CA LEU A 148 31.21 -8.27 -11.20
C LEU A 148 32.46 -7.47 -10.81
N ASN A 149 32.36 -6.62 -9.78
CA ASN A 149 33.53 -5.89 -9.26
C ASN A 149 34.62 -6.85 -8.74
N LEU A 150 34.24 -7.93 -8.04
CA LEU A 150 35.19 -8.94 -7.57
C LEU A 150 35.82 -9.74 -8.72
N LEU A 151 35.05 -10.08 -9.76
CA LEU A 151 35.56 -10.77 -10.95
C LEU A 151 36.55 -9.91 -11.73
N ILE A 152 36.27 -8.61 -11.89
CA ILE A 152 37.20 -7.68 -12.53
C ILE A 152 38.47 -7.51 -11.68
N ALA A 153 38.33 -7.44 -10.36
CA ALA A 153 39.47 -7.38 -9.45
C ALA A 153 40.36 -8.63 -9.53
N SER A 154 39.76 -9.83 -9.57
CA SER A 154 40.50 -11.08 -9.67
C SER A 154 41.16 -11.25 -11.04
N LEU A 155 40.48 -10.85 -12.13
CA LEU A 155 41.06 -10.83 -13.46
C LEU A 155 42.24 -9.86 -13.53
N ALA A 156 42.09 -8.65 -13.00
CA ALA A 156 43.17 -7.66 -12.95
C ALA A 156 44.37 -8.17 -12.13
N LEU A 157 44.13 -8.88 -11.03
CA LEU A 157 45.20 -9.49 -10.22
C LEU A 157 45.92 -10.61 -10.99
N ASN A 158 45.19 -11.48 -11.70
CA ASN A 158 45.79 -12.51 -12.55
C ASN A 158 46.61 -11.91 -13.70
N VAL A 159 46.14 -10.82 -14.33
CA VAL A 159 46.91 -10.09 -15.35
C VAL A 159 48.16 -9.45 -14.75
N ALA A 160 48.06 -8.86 -13.55
CA ALA A 160 49.21 -8.28 -12.87
C ALA A 160 50.29 -9.34 -12.54
N ALA A 161 49.86 -10.54 -12.14
CA ALA A 161 50.76 -11.64 -11.77
C ALA A 161 51.41 -12.35 -12.98
N THR A 162 50.75 -12.37 -14.14
CA THR A 162 51.21 -13.10 -15.33
C THR A 162 52.01 -12.25 -16.30
N VAL A 163 51.72 -10.95 -16.39
CA VAL A 163 52.42 -10.05 -17.31
C VAL A 163 53.69 -9.52 -16.63
N GLY A 164 54.86 -9.98 -17.08
CA GLY A 164 56.17 -9.56 -16.56
C GLY A 164 56.60 -8.13 -16.89
N SER A 165 55.69 -7.28 -17.40
CA SER A 165 55.97 -5.87 -17.68
C SER A 165 55.61 -5.00 -16.46
N PRO A 166 56.56 -4.25 -15.88
CA PRO A 166 56.35 -3.50 -14.64
C PRO A 166 55.25 -2.44 -14.76
N VAL A 167 55.06 -1.87 -15.95
CA VAL A 167 54.01 -0.87 -16.22
C VAL A 167 52.62 -1.51 -16.18
N VAL A 168 52.47 -2.71 -16.76
CA VAL A 168 51.19 -3.42 -16.81
C VAL A 168 50.84 -3.99 -15.44
N THR A 169 51.83 -4.52 -14.71
CA THR A 169 51.65 -4.99 -13.32
C THR A 169 51.18 -3.87 -12.39
N ALA A 170 51.80 -2.68 -12.47
CA ALA A 170 51.41 -1.54 -11.65
C ALA A 170 49.98 -1.05 -12.00
N ALA A 171 49.66 -0.92 -13.29
CA ALA A 171 48.34 -0.49 -13.74
C ALA A 171 47.24 -1.49 -13.36
N ALA A 172 47.48 -2.79 -13.57
CA ALA A 172 46.55 -3.85 -13.23
C ALA A 172 46.39 -4.03 -11.71
N GLY A 173 47.46 -3.84 -10.93
CA GLY A 173 47.41 -3.83 -9.46
C GLY A 173 46.58 -2.68 -8.90
N LEU A 174 46.74 -1.47 -9.44
CA LEU A 174 45.91 -0.31 -9.07
C LEU A 174 44.44 -0.51 -9.47
N GLY A 175 44.19 -1.09 -10.64
CA GLY A 175 42.85 -1.49 -11.08
C GLY A 175 42.21 -2.49 -10.13
N ALA A 176 42.92 -3.57 -9.79
CA ALA A 176 42.47 -4.58 -8.83
C ALA A 176 42.14 -3.97 -7.46
N ALA A 177 42.99 -3.08 -6.94
CA ALA A 177 42.76 -2.40 -5.67
C ALA A 177 41.49 -1.53 -5.69
N LYS A 178 41.26 -0.77 -6.78
CA LYS A 178 40.05 0.06 -6.95
C LYS A 178 38.78 -0.79 -6.96
N PHE A 179 38.76 -1.89 -7.72
CA PHE A 179 37.59 -2.76 -7.83
C PHE A 179 37.37 -3.61 -6.56
N ALA A 180 38.42 -4.01 -5.86
CA ALA A 180 38.33 -4.65 -4.55
C ALA A 180 37.73 -3.71 -3.50
N LEU A 181 38.15 -2.44 -3.48
CA LEU A 181 37.58 -1.44 -2.58
C LEU A 181 36.11 -1.12 -2.93
N ALA A 182 35.79 -1.06 -4.23
CA ALA A 182 34.42 -0.93 -4.70
C ALA A 182 33.54 -2.12 -4.24
N ALA A 183 34.06 -3.36 -4.29
CA ALA A 183 33.35 -4.53 -3.79
C ALA A 183 33.17 -4.53 -2.26
N PHE A 184 34.15 -4.01 -1.51
CA PHE A 184 34.01 -3.85 -0.07
C PHE A 184 32.91 -2.85 0.30
N THR A 185 32.86 -1.70 -0.38
CA THR A 185 31.78 -0.73 -0.19
C THR A 185 30.43 -1.24 -0.70
N GLY A 186 30.41 -2.07 -1.74
CA GLY A 186 29.23 -2.79 -2.24
C GLY A 186 28.62 -3.73 -1.19
N ASN A 187 29.45 -4.50 -0.50
CA ASN A 187 29.03 -5.34 0.64
C ASN A 187 28.42 -4.51 1.79
N ALA A 188 28.96 -3.33 2.09
CA ALA A 188 28.38 -2.44 3.09
C ALA A 188 27.00 -1.91 2.67
N LYS A 189 26.80 -1.62 1.38
CA LYS A 189 25.49 -1.24 0.83
C LYS A 189 24.48 -2.38 0.91
N ILE A 190 24.87 -3.61 0.60
CA ILE A 190 24.02 -4.81 0.74
C ILE A 190 23.59 -4.99 2.20
N LYS A 191 24.51 -4.84 3.17
CA LYS A 191 24.17 -4.91 4.60
C LYS A 191 23.20 -3.81 5.05
N LYS A 192 23.34 -2.58 4.54
CA LYS A 192 22.39 -1.49 4.82
C LYS A 192 21.02 -1.76 4.21
N PHE A 193 20.99 -2.32 3.00
CA PHE A 193 19.78 -2.71 2.30
C PHE A 193 19.06 -3.83 3.06
N ASP A 194 19.77 -4.91 3.43
CA ASP A 194 19.24 -6.02 4.22
C ASP A 194 18.74 -5.56 5.60
N LYS A 195 19.45 -4.63 6.27
CA LYS A 195 18.99 -4.02 7.54
C LYS A 195 17.71 -3.20 7.37
N THR A 196 17.57 -2.51 6.24
CA THR A 196 16.38 -1.73 5.93
C THR A 196 15.21 -2.67 5.64
N GLN A 197 15.44 -3.74 4.90
CA GLN A 197 14.44 -4.78 4.65
C GLN A 197 14.03 -5.52 5.93
N ALA A 198 14.98 -5.85 6.81
CA ALA A 198 14.72 -6.53 8.08
C ALA A 198 13.76 -5.77 9.00
N LYS A 199 13.69 -4.44 8.88
CA LYS A 199 12.69 -3.63 9.60
C LYS A 199 11.27 -3.88 9.10
N PHE A 200 11.11 -4.23 7.83
CA PHE A 200 9.82 -4.46 7.18
C PHE A 200 9.42 -5.94 7.14
N THR A 201 10.34 -6.85 7.44
CA THR A 201 10.09 -8.31 7.50
C THR A 201 9.94 -8.82 8.94
N ASN A 202 9.61 -7.94 9.91
CA ASN A 202 9.43 -8.37 11.29
C ASN A 202 8.10 -9.14 11.44
N THR A 203 8.17 -10.42 11.09
CA THR A 203 7.16 -11.45 11.33
C THR A 203 7.66 -12.38 12.44
N LYS A 204 8.17 -11.83 13.55
CA LYS A 204 8.50 -12.65 14.72
C LYS A 204 7.39 -12.53 15.75
N PHE A 205 6.48 -13.49 15.66
CA PHE A 205 5.77 -14.03 16.82
C PHE A 205 6.82 -14.33 17.91
N GLN A 206 6.90 -13.46 18.92
CA GLN A 206 7.31 -13.90 20.24
C GLN A 206 6.03 -14.38 20.91
N GLY A 207 5.79 -15.68 20.83
CA GLY A 207 4.96 -16.34 21.83
C GLY A 207 5.75 -16.28 23.13
N GLU A 208 5.41 -15.32 23.98
CA GLU A 208 5.64 -15.47 25.41
C GLU A 208 4.58 -16.44 25.93
N GLU A 209 5.05 -17.44 26.68
CA GLU A 209 4.25 -18.47 27.35
C GLU A 209 3.17 -17.89 28.27
#